data_AF-B8HXD2-F1
#
_entry.id   AF-B8HXD2-F1
#
_cell.length_a   1.000
_cell.length_b   1.000
_cell.length_c   1.000
_cell.angle_alpha   90.00
_cell.angle_beta   90.00
_cell.angle_gamma   90.00
#
_symmetry.space_group_name_H-M   'P 1'
#
loop_
_entity.id
_entity.type
_entity.pdbx_description
1 polymer ?
#
loop_
_entity_poly.entity_id
_entity_poly.type
_entity_poly.pdbx_seq_one_letter_code
_entity_poly.pdbx_strand_id
1 'polypeptide(L)'
;MSTERLVTPDMDGSYILRTTIVLRILYCIFPDIKWTGDMLRANALRKTYNFGPIRITHVSKGGVVVPKAYGTRTTEHVWRLTATNEKAQQVLGSVVEWVAANSSKWAITKPTWTFDRHSDEDPLQDDKWKESIPLEWQSFTLRSPAELKIAEALDSRRILFYVNARCRLPGRNGLNETRESDFLVFYSGRVKILEVDGQTYHNTPEDNRRDRTFARHGLQTIRFTATECVESPDEVITEFLELFGRSSNGSLHKVPQQDNEVMILDAEVIG
;
A
#
# COMPACT_ATOMS: atom_id res chain seq x y z
N MET A 1 -25.84 11.71 18.68
CA MET A 1 -26.06 10.31 18.26
C MET A 1 -26.01 9.45 19.50
N SER A 2 -27.12 8.78 19.85
CA SER A 2 -27.15 7.81 20.94
C SER A 2 -26.23 6.63 20.60
N THR A 3 -25.65 6.01 21.63
CA THR A 3 -24.79 4.80 21.52
C THR A 3 -25.49 3.65 20.81
N GLU A 4 -26.82 3.55 20.89
CA GLU A 4 -27.63 2.54 20.21
C GLU A 4 -27.53 2.63 18.67
N ARG A 5 -27.40 3.84 18.11
CA ARG A 5 -27.34 4.03 16.65
C ARG A 5 -26.00 3.62 16.02
N LEU A 6 -25.01 3.27 16.85
CA LEU A 6 -23.68 2.85 16.39
C LEU A 6 -23.57 1.34 16.19
N VAL A 7 -24.53 0.55 16.69
CA VAL A 7 -24.40 -0.93 16.73
C VAL A 7 -25.31 -1.61 15.71
N THR A 8 -26.40 -0.96 15.31
CA THR A 8 -27.29 -1.49 14.29
C THR A 8 -26.67 -1.34 12.89
N PRO A 9 -26.63 -2.40 12.07
CA PRO A 9 -26.21 -2.28 10.69
C PRO A 9 -27.14 -1.34 9.91
N ASP A 10 -26.60 -0.62 8.94
CA ASP A 10 -27.36 0.16 7.97
C ASP A 10 -28.09 -0.79 6.99
N MET A 11 -28.94 -0.25 6.11
CA MET A 11 -29.73 -1.06 5.17
C MET A 11 -28.87 -1.93 4.23
N ASP A 12 -27.62 -1.55 3.99
CA ASP A 12 -26.65 -2.31 3.19
C ASP A 12 -25.82 -3.30 4.01
N GLY A 13 -26.14 -3.50 5.29
CA GLY A 13 -25.36 -4.31 6.22
C GLY A 13 -24.11 -3.62 6.76
N SER A 14 -23.83 -2.38 6.37
CA SER A 14 -22.62 -1.67 6.82
C SER A 14 -22.74 -1.14 8.25
N TYR A 15 -21.61 -0.97 8.93
CA TYR A 15 -21.54 -0.39 10.26
C TYR A 15 -20.79 0.94 10.24
N ILE A 16 -21.43 2.01 10.71
CA ILE A 16 -20.82 3.35 10.80
C ILE A 16 -20.32 3.58 12.22
N LEU A 17 -19.00 3.53 12.39
CA LEU A 17 -18.33 3.40 13.68
C LEU A 17 -17.22 4.44 13.87
N ARG A 18 -17.00 4.82 15.13
CA ARG A 18 -15.90 5.71 15.52
C ARG A 18 -14.57 4.97 15.53
N THR A 19 -13.46 5.67 15.29
CA THR A 19 -12.10 5.10 15.29
C THR A 19 -11.84 4.17 16.48
N THR A 20 -12.24 4.57 17.70
CA THR A 20 -11.99 3.77 18.90
C THR A 20 -12.69 2.40 18.86
N ILE A 21 -13.91 2.35 18.31
CA ILE A 21 -14.67 1.11 18.19
C ILE A 21 -14.14 0.25 17.05
N VAL A 22 -13.79 0.88 15.93
CA VAL A 22 -13.16 0.20 14.78
C VAL A 22 -11.89 -0.51 15.19
N LEU A 23 -10.99 0.16 15.91
CA LEU A 23 -9.74 -0.46 16.36
C LEU A 23 -9.99 -1.72 17.20
N ARG A 24 -11.00 -1.70 18.08
CA ARG A 24 -11.36 -2.86 18.91
C ARG A 24 -11.87 -4.02 18.07
N ILE A 25 -12.76 -3.74 17.11
CA ILE A 25 -13.26 -4.74 16.17
C ILE A 25 -12.09 -5.34 15.37
N LEU A 26 -11.19 -4.50 14.87
CA LEU A 26 -10.04 -4.97 14.10
C LEU A 26 -9.05 -5.78 14.94
N TYR A 27 -8.87 -5.46 16.23
CA TYR A 27 -8.10 -6.30 17.14
C TYR A 27 -8.74 -7.67 17.39
N CYS A 28 -10.06 -7.77 17.39
CA CYS A 28 -10.76 -9.06 17.51
C CYS A 28 -10.65 -9.89 16.22
N ILE A 29 -10.82 -9.26 15.06
CA ILE A 29 -10.82 -9.95 13.76
C ILE A 29 -9.38 -10.30 13.35
N PHE A 30 -8.42 -9.39 13.57
CA PHE A 30 -7.03 -9.49 13.17
C PHE A 30 -6.08 -9.18 14.36
N PRO A 31 -5.97 -10.09 15.35
CA PRO A 31 -5.18 -9.92 16.57
C PRO A 31 -3.67 -9.87 16.32
N ASP A 32 -3.21 -10.44 15.21
CA ASP A 32 -1.79 -10.47 14.82
C ASP A 32 -1.28 -9.12 14.30
N ILE A 33 -2.20 -8.18 14.03
CA ILE A 33 -1.87 -6.84 13.54
C ILE A 33 -1.89 -5.85 14.71
N LYS A 34 -0.82 -5.05 14.82
CA LYS A 34 -0.73 -3.99 15.82
C LYS A 34 -1.50 -2.74 15.36
N TRP A 35 -2.83 -2.76 15.47
CA TRP A 35 -3.68 -1.65 15.06
C TRP A 35 -3.47 -0.37 15.87
N THR A 36 -3.19 0.75 15.20
CA THR A 36 -3.11 2.06 15.86
C THR A 36 -4.07 3.07 15.23
N GLY A 37 -4.45 4.09 16.00
CA GLY A 37 -5.25 5.20 15.47
C GLY A 37 -4.53 5.95 14.35
N ASP A 38 -3.19 6.02 14.39
CA ASP A 38 -2.38 6.60 13.33
C ASP A 38 -2.37 5.76 12.06
N MET A 39 -2.36 4.43 12.18
CA MET A 39 -2.53 3.55 11.02
C MET A 39 -3.87 3.82 10.32
N LEU A 40 -4.97 3.97 11.05
CA LEU A 40 -6.25 4.33 10.42
C LEU A 40 -6.20 5.76 9.86
N ARG A 41 -5.65 6.74 10.60
CA ARG A 41 -5.60 8.16 10.17
C ARG A 41 -4.72 8.41 8.95
N ALA A 42 -3.50 7.87 8.91
CA ALA A 42 -2.61 7.94 7.74
C ALA A 42 -3.33 7.40 6.48
N ASN A 43 -4.21 6.43 6.72
CA ASN A 43 -5.06 5.81 5.74
C ASN A 43 -6.39 6.56 5.47
N ALA A 44 -6.81 7.54 6.28
CA ALA A 44 -8.00 8.34 5.96
C ALA A 44 -7.90 9.04 4.58
N LEU A 45 -6.68 9.26 4.07
CA LEU A 45 -6.43 9.88 2.76
C LEU A 45 -6.72 8.97 1.55
N ARG A 46 -6.64 7.63 1.66
CA ARG A 46 -6.91 6.73 0.50
C ARG A 46 -8.39 6.33 0.37
N LYS A 47 -9.27 6.82 1.25
CA LYS A 47 -10.74 6.67 1.26
C LYS A 47 -11.27 5.26 1.57
N THR A 48 -10.71 4.18 1.03
CA THR A 48 -11.23 2.81 1.21
C THR A 48 -10.11 1.77 1.36
N TYR A 49 -10.36 0.77 2.20
CA TYR A 49 -9.44 -0.32 2.56
C TYR A 49 -10.15 -1.65 2.51
N ASN A 50 -9.43 -2.70 2.14
CA ASN A 50 -9.95 -4.05 2.23
C ASN A 50 -8.94 -4.89 3.05
N PHE A 51 -9.43 -5.51 4.12
CA PHE A 51 -8.73 -6.43 5.02
C PHE A 51 -9.61 -7.63 5.19
N GLY A 52 -9.20 -8.78 4.71
CA GLY A 52 -10.15 -9.85 4.62
C GLY A 52 -11.25 -9.54 3.62
N PRO A 53 -12.31 -10.31 3.73
CA PRO A 53 -13.62 -9.88 3.30
C PRO A 53 -14.15 -8.62 4.03
N ILE A 54 -13.38 -7.90 4.87
CA ILE A 54 -13.82 -6.68 5.56
C ILE A 54 -13.27 -5.43 4.86
N ARG A 55 -14.17 -4.60 4.34
CA ARG A 55 -13.85 -3.30 3.78
C ARG A 55 -14.09 -2.18 4.80
N ILE A 56 -13.13 -1.26 4.90
CA ILE A 56 -13.16 -0.08 5.78
C ILE A 56 -13.11 1.18 4.93
N THR A 57 -14.13 2.02 5.00
CA THR A 57 -14.23 3.27 4.24
C THR A 57 -14.23 4.46 5.20
N HIS A 58 -13.45 5.49 4.93
CA HIS A 58 -13.51 6.74 5.70
C HIS A 58 -14.74 7.55 5.28
N VAL A 59 -15.62 7.90 6.21
CA VAL A 59 -16.94 8.49 5.90
C VAL A 59 -16.95 10.03 5.98
N SER A 60 -16.22 10.64 6.92
CA SER A 60 -16.16 12.12 6.97
C SER A 60 -14.92 12.69 7.68
N LYS A 61 -14.50 13.89 7.23
CA LYS A 61 -13.50 14.77 7.88
C LYS A 61 -14.10 15.68 8.96
N GLY A 62 -15.43 15.76 9.07
CA GLY A 62 -16.15 16.57 10.05
C GLY A 62 -16.65 15.70 11.19
N GLY A 63 -15.74 15.33 12.09
CA GLY A 63 -16.00 14.41 13.19
C GLY A 63 -17.17 14.81 14.08
N VAL A 64 -17.72 13.83 14.78
CA VAL A 64 -18.63 14.10 15.90
C VAL A 64 -17.85 14.91 16.93
N VAL A 65 -18.30 16.13 17.22
CA VAL A 65 -17.70 16.93 18.30
C VAL A 65 -18.08 16.26 19.61
N VAL A 66 -17.12 15.56 20.21
CA VAL A 66 -17.30 14.95 21.53
C VAL A 66 -16.82 15.94 22.58
N PRO A 67 -17.65 16.33 23.57
CA PRO A 67 -17.18 17.12 24.69
C PRO A 67 -16.15 16.32 25.49
N LYS A 68 -14.90 16.78 25.57
CA LYS A 68 -14.00 16.35 26.64
C LYS A 68 -14.32 17.11 27.92
N ALA A 69 -13.99 16.51 29.06
CA ALA A 69 -14.16 17.09 30.41
C ALA A 69 -13.51 18.48 30.62
N TYR A 70 -12.70 18.96 29.67
CA TYR A 70 -11.94 20.22 29.75
C TYR A 70 -12.15 21.15 28.53
N GLY A 71 -13.28 21.07 27.83
CA GLY A 71 -13.64 22.05 26.78
C GLY A 71 -12.87 21.94 25.46
N THR A 72 -11.93 21.00 25.32
CA THR A 72 -11.24 20.72 24.07
C THR A 72 -12.14 19.91 23.12
N ARG A 73 -12.36 20.43 21.91
CA ARG A 73 -13.07 19.73 20.83
C ARG A 73 -12.08 18.84 20.09
N THR A 74 -12.33 17.52 20.07
CA THR A 74 -11.57 16.60 19.23
C THR A 74 -12.45 16.10 18.09
N THR A 75 -11.92 16.17 16.86
CA THR A 75 -12.56 15.59 15.68
C THR A 75 -12.36 14.08 15.73
N GLU A 76 -13.42 13.32 16.03
CA GLU A 76 -13.35 11.86 15.95
C GLU A 76 -13.73 11.41 14.55
N HIS A 77 -12.83 10.67 13.89
CA HIS A 77 -13.10 10.11 12.56
C HIS A 77 -14.15 9.00 12.65
N VAL A 78 -15.00 8.96 11.62
CA VAL A 78 -16.02 7.93 11.46
C VAL A 78 -15.69 7.10 10.23
N TRP A 79 -15.88 5.80 10.38
CA TRP A 79 -15.54 4.77 9.41
C TRP A 79 -16.78 3.94 9.12
N ARG A 80 -16.89 3.46 7.90
CA ARG A 80 -17.88 2.46 7.49
C ARG A 80 -17.17 1.13 7.34
N LEU A 81 -17.62 0.11 8.05
CA LEU A 81 -17.18 -1.27 7.89
C LEU A 81 -18.24 -2.03 7.11
N THR A 82 -17.82 -2.78 6.10
CA THR A 82 -18.68 -3.62 5.24
C THR A 82 -18.02 -4.96 5.06
N ALA A 83 -18.76 -6.05 5.00
CA ALA A 83 -18.22 -7.33 4.56
C ALA A 83 -18.52 -7.59 3.06
N THR A 84 -17.66 -8.34 2.38
CA THR A 84 -17.80 -8.67 0.95
C THR A 84 -18.58 -9.96 0.71
N ASN A 85 -18.79 -10.79 1.74
CA ASN A 85 -19.57 -12.01 1.68
C ASN A 85 -20.39 -12.22 2.97
N GLU A 86 -21.38 -13.11 2.90
CA GLU A 86 -22.34 -13.34 3.99
C GLU A 86 -21.69 -13.90 5.26
N LYS A 87 -20.75 -14.85 5.14
CA LYS A 87 -20.07 -15.43 6.30
C LYS A 87 -19.26 -14.36 7.04
N ALA A 88 -18.52 -13.52 6.30
CA ALA A 88 -17.79 -12.40 6.87
C ALA A 88 -18.71 -11.34 7.46
N GLN A 89 -19.89 -11.13 6.89
CA GLN A 89 -20.91 -10.23 7.44
C GLN A 89 -21.44 -10.73 8.79
N GLN A 90 -21.67 -12.04 8.92
CA GLN A 90 -22.08 -12.67 10.19
C GLN A 90 -21.00 -12.53 11.27
N VAL A 91 -19.73 -12.75 10.90
CA VAL A 91 -18.60 -12.56 11.81
C VAL A 91 -18.47 -11.09 12.23
N LEU A 92 -18.51 -10.16 11.26
CA LEU A 92 -18.45 -8.73 11.53
C LEU A 92 -19.57 -8.30 12.48
N GLY A 93 -20.81 -8.74 12.24
CA GLY A 93 -21.95 -8.44 13.11
C GLY A 93 -21.75 -8.97 14.53
N SER A 94 -21.34 -10.24 14.66
CA SER A 94 -21.09 -10.87 15.97
C SER A 94 -20.01 -10.13 16.77
N VAL A 95 -18.93 -9.70 16.10
CA VAL A 95 -17.86 -8.94 16.74
C VAL A 95 -18.31 -7.53 17.11
N VAL A 96 -19.08 -6.85 16.24
CA VAL A 96 -19.62 -5.51 16.53
C VAL A 96 -20.53 -5.54 17.75
N GLU A 97 -21.47 -6.49 17.82
CA GLU A 97 -22.37 -6.68 18.96
C GLU A 97 -21.59 -6.97 20.25
N TRP A 98 -20.60 -7.87 20.16
CA TRP A 98 -19.77 -8.22 21.30
C TRP A 98 -18.95 -7.01 21.80
N VAL A 99 -18.31 -6.25 20.90
CA VAL A 99 -17.55 -5.05 21.24
C VAL A 99 -18.46 -3.98 21.85
N ALA A 100 -19.68 -3.82 21.33
CA ALA A 100 -20.65 -2.88 21.88
C ALA A 100 -21.03 -3.24 23.32
N ALA A 101 -21.38 -4.52 23.56
CA ALA A 101 -21.74 -5.05 24.87
C ALA A 101 -20.60 -4.97 25.90
N ASN A 102 -19.34 -5.04 25.45
CA ASN A 102 -18.15 -5.09 26.32
C ASN A 102 -17.31 -3.80 26.29
N SER A 103 -17.79 -2.75 25.62
CA SER A 103 -17.02 -1.53 25.36
C SER A 103 -16.51 -0.81 26.63
N SER A 104 -17.23 -0.92 27.74
CA SER A 104 -16.86 -0.35 29.05
C SER A 104 -15.78 -1.16 29.79
N LYS A 105 -15.60 -2.44 29.43
CA LYS A 105 -14.67 -3.37 30.11
C LYS A 105 -13.35 -3.57 29.36
N TRP A 106 -13.21 -2.98 28.18
CA TRP A 106 -12.05 -3.16 27.28
C TRP A 106 -10.68 -2.84 27.93
N ALA A 107 -10.63 -1.90 28.88
CA ALA A 107 -9.37 -1.54 29.56
C ALA A 107 -8.87 -2.61 30.56
N ILE A 108 -9.74 -3.54 30.96
CA ILE A 108 -9.50 -4.49 32.05
C ILE A 108 -9.13 -5.87 31.51
N THR A 109 -9.68 -6.25 30.36
CA THR A 109 -9.39 -7.52 29.70
C THR A 109 -9.27 -7.30 28.20
N LYS A 110 -8.08 -7.50 27.62
CA LYS A 110 -7.97 -7.72 26.18
C LYS A 110 -8.56 -9.11 25.92
N PRO A 111 -9.72 -9.23 25.28
CA PRO A 111 -10.31 -10.53 25.03
C PRO A 111 -9.40 -11.32 24.08
N THR A 112 -9.04 -12.54 24.45
CA THR A 112 -8.66 -13.58 23.49
C THR A 112 -9.95 -14.04 22.79
N TRP A 113 -10.38 -13.30 21.78
CA TRP A 113 -11.43 -13.78 20.90
C TRP A 113 -10.82 -14.82 19.96
N THR A 114 -10.88 -16.08 20.36
CA THR A 114 -10.43 -17.20 19.54
C THR A 114 -11.60 -17.63 18.67
N PHE A 115 -11.63 -17.15 17.42
CA PHE A 115 -12.24 -17.96 16.38
C PHE A 115 -11.42 -19.24 16.29
N ASP A 116 -12.07 -20.39 16.21
CA ASP A 116 -11.37 -21.64 15.92
C ASP A 116 -10.91 -21.58 14.45
N ARG A 117 -9.76 -20.93 14.22
CA ARG A 117 -9.17 -20.63 12.90
C ARG A 117 -8.65 -21.87 12.16
N HIS A 118 -8.80 -23.05 12.77
CA HIS A 118 -8.22 -24.30 12.29
C HIS A 118 -9.20 -25.21 11.54
N SER A 119 -10.42 -24.76 11.26
CA SER A 119 -11.26 -25.44 10.27
C SER A 119 -10.93 -24.97 8.86
N ASP A 120 -10.95 -25.89 7.89
CA ASP A 120 -10.86 -25.60 6.44
C ASP A 120 -12.02 -24.70 5.92
N GLU A 121 -12.84 -24.15 6.83
CA GLU A 121 -13.99 -23.30 6.56
C GLU A 121 -13.89 -21.91 7.23
N ASP A 122 -12.72 -21.45 7.68
CA ASP A 122 -12.59 -20.09 8.24
C ASP A 122 -12.93 -19.05 7.15
N PRO A 123 -14.04 -18.29 7.30
CA PRO A 123 -14.51 -17.36 6.29
C PRO A 123 -13.63 -16.10 6.15
N LEU A 124 -12.66 -15.93 7.04
CA LEU A 124 -11.62 -14.89 7.00
C LEU A 124 -10.28 -15.42 6.49
N GLN A 125 -10.17 -16.72 6.18
CA GLN A 125 -8.97 -17.40 5.70
C GLN A 125 -8.67 -17.11 4.22
N ASP A 126 -8.80 -15.83 3.85
CA ASP A 126 -8.17 -15.32 2.64
C ASP A 126 -6.88 -14.64 3.11
N ASP A 127 -5.79 -15.39 3.22
CA ASP A 127 -4.52 -14.81 3.69
C ASP A 127 -3.97 -13.75 2.72
N LYS A 128 -4.55 -13.56 1.52
CA LYS A 128 -4.21 -12.46 0.59
C LYS A 128 -4.27 -11.08 1.23
N TRP A 129 -5.08 -10.88 2.26
CA TRP A 129 -5.19 -9.56 2.86
C TRP A 129 -4.05 -9.22 3.82
N LYS A 130 -3.25 -10.21 4.23
CA LYS A 130 -1.96 -9.92 4.89
C LYS A 130 -1.01 -9.21 3.92
N GLU A 131 -1.19 -9.38 2.61
CA GLU A 131 -0.50 -8.63 1.55
C GLU A 131 -1.06 -7.22 1.33
N SER A 132 -2.11 -6.77 2.04
CA SER A 132 -2.66 -5.41 1.90
C SER A 132 -2.31 -4.48 3.06
N ILE A 133 -1.64 -4.98 4.10
CA ILE A 133 -1.18 -4.19 5.24
C ILE A 133 0.20 -3.61 4.89
N PRO A 134 0.36 -2.28 4.84
CA PRO A 134 1.67 -1.71 4.63
C PRO A 134 2.62 -2.13 5.75
N LEU A 135 3.74 -2.74 5.39
CA LEU A 135 4.80 -3.15 6.31
C LEU A 135 5.78 -2.01 6.48
N GLU A 136 5.98 -1.57 7.73
CA GLU A 136 7.01 -0.58 8.06
C GLU A 136 8.34 -1.28 8.35
N TRP A 137 9.38 -0.95 7.58
CA TRP A 137 10.72 -1.49 7.76
C TRP A 137 11.76 -0.45 7.38
N GLN A 138 12.72 -0.14 8.26
CA GLN A 138 13.77 0.87 8.05
C GLN A 138 13.25 2.24 7.55
N SER A 139 12.09 2.68 8.05
CA SER A 139 11.37 3.89 7.61
C SER A 139 10.78 3.84 6.19
N PHE A 140 10.83 2.68 5.52
CA PHE A 140 10.07 2.40 4.32
C PHE A 140 8.69 1.86 4.64
N THR A 141 7.74 2.15 3.76
CA THR A 141 6.39 1.57 3.76
C THR A 141 6.27 0.65 2.54
N LEU A 142 6.37 -0.65 2.77
CA LEU A 142 6.29 -1.69 1.75
C LEU A 142 4.87 -2.24 1.70
N ARG A 143 4.42 -2.72 0.54
CA ARG A 143 3.02 -3.11 0.34
C ARG A 143 2.78 -4.59 0.50
N SER A 144 3.82 -5.42 0.43
CA SER A 144 3.68 -6.87 0.56
C SER A 144 4.86 -7.49 1.32
N PRO A 145 4.68 -8.69 1.90
CA PRO A 145 5.79 -9.48 2.44
C PRO A 145 6.89 -9.79 1.41
N ALA A 146 6.51 -9.96 0.15
CA ALA A 146 7.44 -10.17 -0.96
C ALA A 146 8.34 -8.94 -1.19
N GLU A 147 7.75 -7.73 -1.20
CA GLU A 147 8.54 -6.48 -1.25
C GLU A 147 9.48 -6.36 -0.04
N LEU A 148 9.02 -6.72 1.16
CA LEU A 148 9.89 -6.74 2.35
C LEU A 148 11.12 -7.63 2.16
N LYS A 149 10.92 -8.85 1.67
CA LYS A 149 12.02 -9.80 1.46
C LYS A 149 13.02 -9.32 0.41
N ILE A 150 12.54 -8.70 -0.66
CA ILE A 150 13.38 -8.07 -1.68
C ILE A 150 14.16 -6.88 -1.13
N ALA A 151 13.52 -6.02 -0.34
CA ALA A 151 14.17 -4.88 0.30
C ALA A 151 15.29 -5.33 1.26
N GLU A 152 15.02 -6.35 2.10
CA GLU A 152 16.01 -6.97 2.99
C GLU A 152 17.21 -7.54 2.21
N ALA A 153 16.97 -8.23 1.09
CA ALA A 153 18.02 -8.83 0.27
C ALA A 153 18.86 -7.79 -0.50
N LEU A 154 18.26 -6.70 -0.98
CA LEU A 154 18.98 -5.59 -1.59
C LEU A 154 19.86 -4.86 -0.58
N ASP A 155 19.32 -4.59 0.63
CA ASP A 155 20.03 -3.88 1.69
C ASP A 155 21.20 -4.70 2.26
N SER A 156 21.01 -6.00 2.48
CA SER A 156 22.08 -6.90 2.94
C SER A 156 23.29 -6.92 1.99
N ARG A 157 23.03 -6.74 0.69
CA ARG A 157 24.04 -6.65 -0.38
C ARG A 157 24.56 -5.24 -0.62
N ARG A 158 24.10 -4.26 0.16
CA ARG A 158 24.47 -2.83 0.06
C ARG A 158 24.20 -2.24 -1.33
N ILE A 159 23.10 -2.64 -1.94
CA ILE A 159 22.66 -2.14 -3.24
C ILE A 159 21.83 -0.87 -3.02
N LEU A 160 22.03 0.14 -3.86
CA LEU A 160 21.22 1.34 -3.82
C LEU A 160 19.87 1.09 -4.51
N PHE A 161 18.78 1.33 -3.79
CA PHE A 161 17.43 1.21 -4.34
C PHE A 161 16.47 2.26 -3.77
N TYR A 162 15.37 2.49 -4.49
CA TYR A 162 14.21 3.24 -4.04
C TYR A 162 12.99 2.34 -4.07
N VAL A 163 12.15 2.42 -3.04
CA VAL A 163 10.86 1.74 -2.99
C VAL A 163 9.74 2.66 -3.46
N ASN A 164 8.70 2.11 -4.08
CA ASN A 164 7.53 2.87 -4.54
C ASN A 164 7.90 4.09 -5.40
N ALA A 165 8.90 3.93 -6.28
CA ALA A 165 9.53 5.04 -6.99
C ALA A 165 8.56 5.65 -8.00
N ARG A 166 8.09 6.87 -7.71
CA ARG A 166 7.22 7.65 -8.61
C ARG A 166 8.01 8.46 -9.61
N CYS A 167 7.56 8.46 -10.85
CA CYS A 167 8.12 9.28 -11.91
C CYS A 167 7.03 9.90 -12.80
N ARG A 168 7.42 10.93 -13.56
CA ARG A 168 6.60 11.57 -14.59
C ARG A 168 7.21 11.25 -15.95
N LEU A 169 6.43 10.56 -16.78
CA LEU A 169 6.87 10.13 -18.11
C LEU A 169 6.01 10.81 -19.19
N PRO A 170 6.61 11.28 -20.29
CA PRO A 170 5.86 11.74 -21.46
C PRO A 170 4.96 10.65 -22.05
N GLY A 171 3.65 10.86 -22.01
CA GLY A 171 2.66 9.99 -22.63
C GLY A 171 2.63 10.14 -24.16
N ARG A 172 2.04 9.15 -24.84
CA ARG A 172 1.94 9.14 -26.32
C ARG A 172 1.06 10.26 -26.89
N ASN A 173 0.15 10.79 -26.09
CA ASN A 173 -0.75 11.89 -26.45
C ASN A 173 -0.17 13.28 -26.13
N GLY A 174 1.13 13.36 -25.79
CA GLY A 174 1.78 14.61 -25.35
C GLY A 174 1.46 15.01 -23.91
N LEU A 175 0.60 14.26 -23.19
CA LEU A 175 0.32 14.47 -21.79
C LEU A 175 1.27 13.64 -20.93
N ASN A 176 1.82 14.25 -19.88
CA ASN A 176 2.66 13.54 -18.92
C ASN A 176 1.82 12.58 -18.06
N GLU A 177 2.26 11.33 -17.95
CA GLU A 177 1.68 10.28 -17.11
C GLU A 177 2.51 10.11 -15.82
N THR A 178 1.84 9.90 -14.69
CA THR A 178 2.53 9.51 -13.45
C THR A 178 2.58 8.01 -13.38
N ARG A 179 3.77 7.46 -13.17
CA ARG A 179 3.98 6.02 -12.99
C ARG A 179 4.71 5.78 -11.69
N GLU A 180 4.57 4.57 -11.18
CA GLU A 180 5.19 4.11 -9.96
C GLU A 180 5.63 2.67 -10.20
N SER A 181 6.81 2.33 -9.68
CA SER A 181 7.35 0.98 -9.65
C SER A 181 7.63 0.55 -8.22
N ASP A 182 7.65 -0.75 -7.97
CA ASP A 182 7.93 -1.30 -6.64
C ASP A 182 9.37 -0.98 -6.22
N PHE A 183 10.35 -1.28 -7.08
CA PHE A 183 11.75 -0.95 -6.85
C PHE A 183 12.42 -0.29 -8.06
N LEU A 184 13.16 0.79 -7.81
CA LEU A 184 14.12 1.36 -8.75
C LEU A 184 15.54 1.08 -8.23
N VAL A 185 16.28 0.21 -8.91
CA VAL A 185 17.54 -0.34 -8.42
C VAL A 185 18.72 0.17 -9.24
N PHE A 186 19.74 0.67 -8.54
CA PHE A 186 20.98 1.17 -9.11
C PHE A 186 22.12 0.19 -8.83
N TYR A 187 22.71 -0.33 -9.90
CA TYR A 187 23.81 -1.28 -9.81
C TYR A 187 24.79 -1.09 -10.95
N SER A 188 26.09 -1.04 -10.62
CA SER A 188 27.18 -0.87 -11.59
C SER A 188 26.98 0.32 -12.57
N GLY A 189 26.53 1.46 -12.04
CA GLY A 189 26.30 2.69 -12.83
C GLY A 189 25.09 2.65 -13.77
N ARG A 190 24.27 1.59 -13.69
CA ARG A 190 23.05 1.41 -14.48
C ARG A 190 21.84 1.35 -13.56
N VAL A 191 20.66 1.53 -14.14
CA VAL A 191 19.39 1.51 -13.42
C VAL A 191 18.40 0.55 -14.11
N LYS A 192 17.68 -0.23 -13.31
CA LYS A 192 16.55 -1.06 -13.76
C LYS A 192 15.43 -1.04 -12.74
N ILE A 193 14.24 -1.41 -13.19
CA ILE A 193 13.05 -1.55 -12.36
C ILE A 193 12.86 -3.03 -12.03
N LEU A 194 12.58 -3.33 -10.77
CA LEU A 194 12.13 -4.63 -10.30
C LEU A 194 10.69 -4.47 -9.81
N GLU A 195 9.75 -5.21 -10.40
CA GLU A 195 8.35 -5.28 -9.96
C GLU A 195 8.07 -6.66 -9.36
N VAL A 196 7.26 -6.69 -8.31
CA VAL A 196 6.82 -7.90 -7.63
C VAL A 196 5.37 -8.17 -8.03
N ASP A 197 5.14 -9.18 -8.87
CA ASP A 197 3.80 -9.55 -9.31
C ASP A 197 3.08 -10.34 -8.19
N GLY A 198 1.93 -9.84 -7.76
CA GLY A 198 1.03 -10.60 -6.87
C GLY A 198 0.52 -11.88 -7.55
N GLN A 199 0.12 -12.88 -6.76
CA GLN A 199 -0.24 -14.26 -7.18
C GLN A 199 -1.29 -14.43 -8.30
N THR A 200 -1.90 -13.34 -8.79
CA THR A 200 -2.77 -13.39 -9.96
C THR A 200 -1.96 -13.08 -11.21
N TYR A 201 -1.53 -14.13 -11.93
CA TYR A 201 -1.03 -14.04 -13.30
C TYR A 201 -2.09 -13.36 -14.18
N HIS A 202 -1.96 -12.05 -14.30
CA HIS A 202 -2.73 -11.26 -15.24
C HIS A 202 -1.72 -10.65 -16.18
N ASN A 203 -1.32 -11.44 -17.18
CA ASN A 203 -0.56 -10.98 -18.34
C ASN A 203 -1.51 -10.16 -19.23
N THR A 204 -2.05 -9.08 -18.69
CA THR A 204 -3.07 -8.29 -19.37
C THR A 204 -2.41 -7.42 -20.46
N PRO A 205 -3.17 -6.98 -21.48
CA PRO A 205 -2.68 -6.00 -22.45
C PRO A 205 -2.17 -4.70 -21.81
N GLU A 206 -2.63 -4.39 -20.61
CA GLU A 206 -2.27 -3.19 -19.83
C GLU A 206 -0.90 -3.32 -19.16
N ASP A 207 -0.52 -4.49 -18.65
CA ASP A 207 0.83 -4.72 -18.10
C ASP A 207 1.90 -4.68 -19.20
N ASN A 208 1.58 -5.25 -20.37
CA ASN A 208 2.40 -5.08 -21.58
C ASN A 208 2.53 -3.60 -22.00
N ARG A 209 1.51 -2.76 -21.75
CA ARG A 209 1.57 -1.32 -22.03
C ARG A 209 2.41 -0.57 -20.98
N ARG A 210 2.43 -1.02 -19.72
CA ARG A 210 3.27 -0.47 -18.65
C ARG A 210 4.75 -0.65 -18.98
N ASP A 211 5.18 -1.86 -19.34
CA ASP A 211 6.59 -2.13 -19.68
C ASP A 211 7.08 -1.35 -20.87
N ARG A 212 6.24 -1.30 -21.91
CA ARG A 212 6.54 -0.51 -23.12
C ARG A 212 6.65 0.98 -22.84
N THR A 213 6.20 1.47 -21.69
CA THR A 213 6.34 2.88 -21.32
C THR A 213 7.68 3.14 -20.67
N PHE A 214 8.10 2.35 -19.67
CA PHE A 214 9.43 2.47 -19.08
C PHE A 214 10.54 2.17 -20.09
N ALA A 215 10.38 1.12 -20.91
CA ALA A 215 11.36 0.72 -21.90
C ALA A 215 11.62 1.81 -22.96
N ARG A 216 10.61 2.59 -23.35
CA ARG A 216 10.77 3.75 -24.27
C ARG A 216 11.67 4.85 -23.70
N HIS A 217 11.83 4.90 -22.38
CA HIS A 217 12.69 5.84 -21.69
C HIS A 217 14.00 5.19 -21.23
N GLY A 218 14.35 4.00 -21.76
CA GLY A 218 15.58 3.29 -21.43
C GLY A 218 15.57 2.61 -20.05
N LEU A 219 14.42 2.55 -19.38
CA LEU A 219 14.26 1.87 -18.09
C LEU A 219 13.72 0.46 -18.34
N GLN A 220 14.55 -0.55 -18.16
CA GLN A 220 14.11 -1.94 -18.28
C GLN A 220 13.41 -2.37 -16.99
N THR A 221 12.22 -2.95 -17.14
CA THR A 221 11.45 -3.57 -16.06
C THR A 221 11.64 -5.08 -16.09
N ILE A 222 11.99 -5.67 -14.95
CA ILE A 222 12.07 -7.11 -14.72
C ILE A 222 11.03 -7.46 -13.64
N ARG A 223 10.29 -8.55 -13.85
CA ARG A 223 9.25 -8.99 -12.92
C ARG A 223 9.59 -10.33 -12.31
N PHE A 224 9.27 -10.47 -11.04
CA PHE A 224 9.31 -11.73 -10.31
C PHE A 224 7.98 -11.93 -9.61
N THR A 225 7.56 -13.17 -9.45
CA THR A 225 6.34 -13.51 -8.71
C THR A 225 6.55 -13.30 -7.22
N ALA A 226 5.47 -12.98 -6.50
CA ALA A 226 5.49 -12.84 -5.05
C ALA A 226 6.02 -14.12 -4.36
N THR A 227 5.71 -15.31 -4.90
CA THR A 227 6.21 -16.59 -4.38
C THR A 227 7.73 -16.67 -4.48
N GLU A 228 8.33 -16.38 -5.64
CA GLU A 228 9.79 -16.37 -5.82
C GLU A 228 10.47 -15.37 -4.86
N CYS A 229 9.89 -14.17 -4.73
CA CYS A 229 10.41 -13.13 -3.85
C CYS A 229 10.36 -13.50 -2.36
N VAL A 230 9.39 -14.30 -1.93
CA VAL A 230 9.26 -14.72 -0.52
C VAL A 230 10.14 -15.93 -0.22
N GLU A 231 10.12 -16.93 -1.09
CA GLU A 231 10.80 -18.22 -0.86
C GLU A 231 12.30 -18.14 -1.14
N SER A 232 12.71 -17.42 -2.19
CA SER A 232 14.10 -17.33 -2.64
C SER A 232 14.54 -15.90 -2.99
N PRO A 233 14.43 -14.93 -2.06
CA PRO A 233 14.76 -13.52 -2.35
C PRO A 233 16.21 -13.32 -2.80
N ASP A 234 17.15 -14.08 -2.24
CA ASP A 234 18.56 -14.00 -2.62
C ASP A 234 18.82 -14.47 -4.06
N GLU A 235 18.12 -15.50 -4.52
CA GLU A 235 18.25 -16.00 -5.89
C GLU A 235 17.67 -14.98 -6.87
N VAL A 236 16.49 -14.43 -6.56
CA VAL A 236 15.85 -13.35 -7.30
C VAL A 236 16.78 -12.16 -7.48
N ILE A 237 17.41 -11.67 -6.40
CA ILE A 237 18.35 -10.55 -6.49
C ILE A 237 19.59 -10.92 -7.32
N THR A 238 20.11 -12.15 -7.20
CA THR A 238 21.25 -12.58 -8.01
C THR A 238 20.90 -12.55 -9.49
N GLU A 239 19.81 -13.20 -9.89
CA GLU A 239 19.34 -13.22 -11.27
C GLU A 239 19.10 -11.79 -11.78
N PHE A 240 18.41 -10.96 -11.00
CA PHE A 240 18.13 -9.58 -11.38
C PHE A 240 19.41 -8.77 -11.65
N LEU A 241 20.44 -8.90 -10.80
CA LEU A 241 21.69 -8.17 -10.95
C LEU A 241 22.52 -8.66 -12.15
N GLU A 242 22.46 -9.95 -12.51
CA GLU A 242 23.12 -10.46 -13.72
C GLU A 242 22.62 -9.77 -15.00
N LEU A 243 21.35 -9.35 -15.02
CA LEU A 243 20.75 -8.65 -16.15
C LEU A 243 21.35 -7.25 -16.37
N PHE A 244 22.10 -6.70 -15.40
CA PHE A 244 22.84 -5.44 -15.58
C PHE A 244 24.07 -5.62 -16.49
N GLY A 245 24.66 -6.82 -16.53
CA GLY A 245 25.88 -7.12 -17.32
C GLY A 245 25.62 -7.47 -18.78
N ARG A 246 24.40 -7.91 -19.14
CA ARG A 246 24.07 -8.45 -20.48
C ARG A 246 23.77 -7.40 -21.57
N SER A 247 24.28 -6.18 -21.44
CA SER A 247 24.09 -5.14 -22.46
C SER A 247 25.35 -4.33 -22.70
N SER A 248 26.17 -4.79 -23.63
CA SER A 248 27.19 -3.99 -24.30
C SER A 248 27.41 -4.56 -25.70
N ASN A 249 26.52 -4.17 -26.62
CA ASN A 249 26.79 -3.92 -28.03
C ASN A 249 25.52 -3.27 -28.63
N GLY A 250 25.37 -1.97 -28.38
CA GLY A 250 24.25 -1.16 -28.87
C GLY A 250 24.63 0.30 -28.83
N SER A 251 24.93 0.83 -30.01
CA SER A 251 25.41 2.18 -30.31
C SER A 251 24.79 3.29 -29.47
N LEU A 252 25.63 4.19 -28.95
CA LEU A 252 25.23 5.51 -28.46
C LEU A 252 24.45 6.23 -29.57
N HIS A 253 23.13 6.32 -29.43
CA HIS A 253 22.37 7.29 -30.20
C HIS A 253 22.86 8.68 -29.77
N LYS A 254 23.58 9.35 -30.67
CA LYS A 254 23.86 10.78 -30.60
C LYS A 254 22.53 11.52 -30.45
N VAL A 255 22.36 12.21 -29.33
CA VAL A 255 21.34 13.27 -29.20
C VAL A 255 21.68 14.34 -30.24
N PRO A 256 20.73 14.85 -31.05
CA PRO A 256 20.99 15.96 -31.93
C PRO A 256 21.34 17.19 -31.07
N GLN A 257 22.55 17.72 -31.23
CA GLN A 257 22.87 19.07 -30.79
C GLN A 257 21.96 20.02 -31.58
N GLN A 258 21.02 20.66 -30.88
CA GLN A 258 20.46 21.92 -31.35
C GLN A 258 21.50 23.00 -31.01
N ASP A 259 22.04 23.62 -32.05
CA ASP A 259 22.85 24.82 -31.97
C ASP A 259 22.00 25.94 -31.35
N ASN A 260 22.16 26.17 -30.06
CA ASN A 260 21.76 27.43 -29.44
C ASN A 260 22.95 28.38 -29.59
N GLU A 261 22.93 29.13 -30.68
CA GLU A 261 23.73 30.32 -30.89
C GLU A 261 23.31 31.35 -29.82
N VAL A 262 24.08 31.43 -28.73
CA VAL A 262 23.91 32.47 -27.71
C VAL A 262 24.54 33.74 -28.27
N MET A 263 23.70 34.65 -28.78
CA MET A 263 24.10 36.04 -29.03
C MET A 263 24.51 36.69 -27.71
N ILE A 264 25.81 36.90 -27.55
CA ILE A 264 26.37 37.81 -26.54
C ILE A 264 26.07 39.23 -27.04
N LEU A 265 25.17 39.94 -26.35
CA LEU A 265 25.03 41.38 -26.52
C LEU A 265 26.08 42.05 -25.64
N ASP A 266 27.07 42.65 -26.29
CA ASP A 266 28.00 43.58 -25.67
C ASP A 266 27.23 44.77 -25.08
N ALA A 267 27.40 45.00 -23.79
CA ALA A 267 27.01 46.25 -23.15
C ALA A 267 28.27 46.88 -22.54
N GLU A 268 29.00 47.61 -23.38
CA GLU A 268 29.93 48.63 -22.93
C GLU A 268 29.16 49.93 -22.57
N VAL A 269 29.47 50.42 -21.37
CA VAL A 269 29.78 51.83 -21.03
C VAL A 269 28.77 52.91 -21.42
N ILE A 270 28.06 53.42 -20.42
CA ILE A 270 27.80 54.86 -20.18
C ILE A 270 27.74 54.99 -18.64
N GLY A 271 28.71 55.62 -17.96
CA GLY A 271 28.85 57.07 -17.85
C GLY A 271 28.23 57.53 -16.53
#